data_AF-A0A364XXU5-F1
#
_entry.id   AF-A0A364XXU5-F1
#
_cell.length_a   1.000
_cell.length_b   1.000
_cell.length_c   1.000
_cell.angle_alpha   90.00
_cell.angle_beta   90.00
_cell.angle_gamma   90.00
#
_symmetry.space_group_name_H-M   'P 1'
#
loop_
_entity.id
_entity.type
_entity.pdbx_description
1 polymer ?
#
loop_
_entity_poly.entity_id
_entity_poly.type
_entity_poly.pdbx_seq_one_letter_code
_entity_poly.pdbx_strand_id
1 'polypeptide(L)'
;MSTVMPSAQDVNQLNRMNMRYPILVFLITSLVACDSAYDAKKVAARYCDCMRNNGSPENFEKASEICGDRFKAENRYLKLYSVDMRDRVLNNKISNETRDSVKSFVGTFINHTNTQCCEETLACPDSANVK
;
A
#
# COMPACT_ATOMS: atom_id res chain seq x y z
N MET A 1 57.40 -11.56 -21.58
CA MET A 1 56.07 -11.20 -21.03
C MET A 1 55.08 -11.30 -22.17
N SER A 2 54.29 -12.38 -22.25
CA SER A 2 53.29 -12.57 -23.30
C SER A 2 51.93 -12.12 -22.79
N THR A 3 51.39 -11.04 -23.37
CA THR A 3 50.00 -10.63 -23.19
C THR A 3 49.11 -11.56 -24.01
N VAL A 4 48.37 -12.44 -23.34
CA VAL A 4 47.33 -13.26 -23.96
C VAL A 4 46.14 -12.35 -24.25
N MET A 5 45.87 -12.09 -25.53
CA MET A 5 44.65 -11.40 -25.93
C MET A 5 43.44 -12.34 -25.76
N PRO A 6 42.33 -11.85 -25.16
CA PRO A 6 41.13 -12.65 -25.00
C PRO A 6 40.52 -13.01 -26.36
N SER A 7 40.00 -14.23 -26.46
CA SER A 7 39.41 -14.73 -27.70
C SER A 7 38.08 -14.03 -28.01
N ALA A 8 37.69 -13.92 -29.28
CA ALA A 8 36.42 -13.32 -29.68
C ALA A 8 35.17 -14.03 -29.11
N GLN A 9 35.32 -15.27 -28.62
CA GLN A 9 34.25 -16.01 -27.96
C GLN A 9 34.01 -15.52 -26.51
N ASP A 10 35.06 -15.06 -25.81
CA ASP A 10 34.97 -14.56 -24.44
C ASP A 10 34.23 -13.22 -24.37
N VAL A 11 34.44 -12.35 -25.37
CA VAL A 11 33.79 -11.03 -25.45
C VAL A 11 32.27 -11.16 -25.68
N ASN A 12 31.84 -12.15 -26.46
CA ASN A 12 30.42 -12.38 -26.74
C ASN A 12 29.66 -12.99 -25.55
N GLN A 13 30.31 -13.83 -24.75
CA GLN A 13 29.75 -14.37 -23.50
C GLN A 13 29.59 -13.26 -22.45
N LEU A 14 30.59 -12.40 -22.30
CA LEU A 14 30.56 -11.27 -21.36
C LEU A 14 29.44 -10.27 -21.71
N ASN A 15 29.25 -9.95 -23.00
CA ASN A 15 28.16 -9.09 -23.46
C ASN A 15 26.76 -9.71 -23.24
N ARG A 16 26.61 -11.03 -23.40
CA ARG A 16 25.34 -11.72 -23.13
C ARG A 16 24.99 -11.75 -21.63
N MET A 17 25.98 -11.83 -20.74
CA MET A 17 25.76 -11.74 -19.30
C MET A 17 25.40 -10.32 -18.85
N ASN A 18 26.07 -9.30 -19.41
CA ASN A 18 25.81 -7.89 -19.11
C ASN A 18 24.41 -7.40 -19.52
N MET A 19 23.79 -7.99 -20.55
CA MET A 19 22.44 -7.57 -20.99
C MET A 19 21.30 -8.22 -20.17
N ARG A 20 21.56 -9.34 -19.48
CA ARG A 20 20.56 -10.07 -18.67
C ARG A 20 20.44 -9.54 -17.24
N TYR A 21 21.55 -9.05 -16.68
CA TYR A 21 21.59 -8.42 -15.36
C TYR A 21 20.62 -7.24 -15.17
N PRO A 22 20.54 -6.24 -16.06
CA PRO A 22 19.64 -5.11 -15.87
C PRO A 22 18.17 -5.51 -15.90
N ILE A 23 17.80 -6.54 -16.67
CA ILE A 23 16.44 -7.09 -16.70
C ILE A 23 16.10 -7.74 -15.36
N LEU A 24 17.03 -8.52 -14.79
CA LEU A 24 16.84 -9.17 -13.50
C LEU A 24 16.73 -8.14 -12.36
N VAL A 25 17.56 -7.10 -12.37
CA VAL A 25 17.51 -6.00 -11.40
C VAL A 25 16.21 -5.20 -11.54
N PHE A 26 15.75 -4.92 -12.76
CA PHE A 26 14.46 -4.27 -12.99
C PHE A 26 13.29 -5.12 -12.48
N LEU A 27 13.31 -6.44 -12.70
CA LEU A 27 12.29 -7.36 -12.18
C LEU A 27 12.28 -7.43 -10.65
N ILE A 28 13.45 -7.49 -10.00
CA ILE A 28 13.54 -7.56 -8.52
C ILE A 28 13.04 -6.24 -7.90
N THR A 29 13.46 -5.10 -8.44
CA THR A 29 13.04 -3.78 -7.92
C THR A 29 11.55 -3.52 -8.12
N SER A 30 10.96 -3.98 -9.24
CA SER A 30 9.52 -3.89 -9.48
C SER A 30 8.68 -4.82 -8.59
N LEU A 31 9.22 -5.97 -8.18
CA LEU A 31 8.57 -6.85 -7.20
C LEU A 31 8.55 -6.25 -5.79
N VAL A 32 9.64 -5.60 -5.35
CA VAL A 32 9.71 -4.97 -4.02
C VAL A 32 8.83 -3.72 -3.94
N ALA A 33 8.69 -2.96 -5.03
CA ALA A 33 7.81 -1.80 -5.10
C ALA A 33 6.31 -2.16 -5.06
N CYS A 34 5.96 -3.43 -5.31
CA CYS A 34 4.57 -3.87 -5.38
C CYS A 34 3.94 -4.12 -3.99
N ASP A 35 4.70 -4.07 -2.90
CA ASP A 35 4.22 -4.61 -1.61
C ASP A 35 3.58 -3.53 -0.69
N SER A 36 4.07 -2.30 -0.73
CA SER A 36 3.68 -1.28 0.27
C SER A 36 2.26 -0.74 0.09
N ALA A 37 1.69 -0.79 -1.12
CA ALA A 37 0.32 -0.32 -1.39
C ALA A 37 -0.75 -1.36 -1.01
N TYR A 38 -0.36 -2.61 -0.78
CA TYR A 38 -1.23 -3.75 -0.49
C TYR A 38 -1.19 -4.13 1.00
N ASP A 39 -0.17 -3.66 1.74
CA ASP A 39 -0.05 -3.85 3.18
C ASP A 39 -0.95 -2.88 3.96
N ALA A 40 -2.17 -3.34 4.26
CA ALA A 40 -3.17 -2.57 4.99
C ALA A 40 -2.69 -2.08 6.36
N LYS A 41 -1.79 -2.82 7.05
CA LYS A 41 -1.26 -2.43 8.36
C LYS A 41 -0.30 -1.26 8.23
N LYS A 42 0.62 -1.29 7.27
CA LYS A 42 1.52 -0.16 6.99
C LYS A 42 0.75 1.09 6.59
N VAL A 43 -0.29 0.93 5.77
CA VAL A 43 -1.16 2.05 5.36
C VAL A 43 -1.91 2.63 6.56
N ALA A 44 -2.44 1.77 7.45
CA ALA A 44 -3.08 2.20 8.69
C ALA A 44 -2.10 2.93 9.62
N ALA A 45 -0.89 2.42 9.86
CA ALA A 45 0.11 3.11 10.67
C ALA A 45 0.42 4.52 10.15
N ARG A 46 0.63 4.66 8.82
CA ARG A 46 0.85 5.97 8.18
C ARG A 46 -0.37 6.89 8.29
N TYR A 47 -1.59 6.33 8.26
CA TYR A 47 -2.82 7.09 8.46
C TYR A 47 -2.87 7.65 9.90
N CYS A 48 -2.48 6.87 10.89
CA CYS A 48 -2.48 7.28 12.29
C CYS A 48 -1.43 8.35 12.58
N ASP A 49 -0.23 8.20 12.01
CA ASP A 49 0.78 9.26 12.06
C ASP A 49 0.27 10.54 11.40
N CYS A 50 -0.47 10.43 10.29
CA CYS A 50 -1.10 11.58 9.65
C CYS A 50 -2.12 12.24 10.60
N MET A 51 -2.97 11.47 11.27
CA MET A 51 -3.97 11.99 12.21
C MET A 51 -3.31 12.76 13.35
N ARG A 52 -2.30 12.17 13.99
CA ARG A 52 -1.53 12.78 15.07
C ARG A 52 -0.90 14.11 14.64
N ASN A 53 -0.27 14.11 13.47
CA ASN A 53 0.39 15.31 12.91
C ASN A 53 -0.60 16.41 12.47
N ASN A 54 -1.88 16.08 12.28
CA ASN A 54 -2.94 17.05 11.97
C ASN A 54 -3.76 17.45 13.20
N GLY A 55 -3.25 17.17 14.41
CA GLY A 55 -3.83 17.66 15.66
C GLY A 55 -5.00 16.84 16.16
N SER A 56 -5.08 15.56 15.76
CA SER A 56 -5.87 14.56 16.48
C SER A 56 -5.22 14.28 17.84
N PRO A 57 -5.99 14.14 18.93
CA PRO A 57 -7.46 14.03 18.96
C PRO A 57 -8.26 15.34 18.88
N GLU A 58 -7.69 16.48 19.23
CA GLU A 58 -8.43 17.75 19.43
C GLU A 58 -9.12 18.27 18.16
N ASN A 59 -8.56 17.96 16.99
CA ASN A 59 -9.07 18.35 15.67
C ASN A 59 -9.45 17.13 14.83
N PHE A 60 -10.02 16.09 15.46
CA PHE A 60 -10.31 14.80 14.83
C PHE A 60 -11.00 14.92 13.46
N GLU A 61 -12.08 15.70 13.34
CA GLU A 61 -12.84 15.81 12.08
C GLU A 61 -11.97 16.33 10.93
N LYS A 62 -11.22 17.43 11.18
CA LYS A 62 -10.32 18.03 10.20
C LYS A 62 -9.15 17.10 9.87
N ALA A 63 -8.56 16.45 10.87
CA ALA A 63 -7.50 15.47 10.67
C ALA A 63 -7.99 14.28 9.83
N SER A 64 -9.20 13.77 10.13
CA SER A 64 -9.85 12.67 9.42
C SER A 64 -10.17 13.03 7.97
N GLU A 65 -10.61 14.25 7.70
CA GLU A 65 -10.83 14.74 6.34
C GLU A 65 -9.51 14.79 5.55
N ILE A 66 -8.50 15.49 6.08
CA ILE A 66 -7.18 15.67 5.43
C ILE A 66 -6.53 14.31 5.16
N CYS A 67 -6.43 13.47 6.19
CA CYS A 67 -5.79 12.16 6.09
C CYS A 67 -6.65 11.20 5.26
N GLY A 68 -7.97 11.19 5.45
CA GLY A 68 -8.88 10.36 4.67
C GLY A 68 -8.76 10.63 3.17
N ASP A 69 -8.73 11.90 2.76
CA ASP A 69 -8.63 12.26 1.34
C ASP A 69 -7.25 11.99 0.76
N ARG A 70 -6.18 12.24 1.53
CA ARG A 70 -4.82 11.87 1.15
C ARG A 70 -4.71 10.37 0.87
N PHE A 71 -5.15 9.52 1.80
CA PHE A 71 -4.99 8.07 1.68
C PHE A 71 -5.95 7.45 0.66
N LYS A 72 -7.13 8.03 0.42
CA LYS A 72 -7.98 7.66 -0.73
C LYS A 72 -7.31 8.00 -2.06
N ALA A 73 -6.54 9.08 -2.15
CA ALA A 73 -5.80 9.43 -3.36
C ALA A 73 -4.59 8.52 -3.59
N GLU A 74 -3.86 8.17 -2.52
CA GLU A 74 -2.64 7.36 -2.58
C GLU A 74 -2.89 5.84 -2.66
N ASN A 75 -4.00 5.32 -2.12
CA ASN A 75 -4.24 3.87 -2.03
C ASN A 75 -5.44 3.42 -2.88
N ARG A 76 -5.18 2.48 -3.80
CA ARG A 76 -6.19 1.93 -4.72
C ARG A 76 -7.37 1.27 -4.00
N TYR A 77 -7.14 0.53 -2.92
CA TYR A 77 -8.22 -0.16 -2.21
C TYR A 77 -9.13 0.80 -1.45
N LEU A 78 -8.56 1.83 -0.81
CA LEU A 78 -9.33 2.89 -0.17
C LEU A 78 -10.13 3.71 -1.21
N LYS A 79 -9.53 3.99 -2.37
CA LYS A 79 -10.22 4.62 -3.50
C LYS A 79 -11.41 3.78 -3.97
N LEU A 80 -11.18 2.50 -4.25
CA LEU A 80 -12.23 1.58 -4.71
C LEU A 80 -13.35 1.43 -3.67
N TYR A 81 -13.01 1.32 -2.39
CA TYR A 81 -14.00 1.29 -1.31
C TYR A 81 -14.86 2.56 -1.27
N SER A 82 -14.26 3.74 -1.48
CA SER A 82 -15.00 5.01 -1.51
C SER A 82 -15.98 5.10 -2.70
N VAL A 83 -15.66 4.47 -3.83
CA VAL A 83 -16.54 4.36 -4.99
C VAL A 83 -17.62 3.31 -4.75
N ASP A 84 -17.25 2.14 -4.22
CA ASP A 84 -18.16 1.04 -3.86
C ASP A 84 -19.30 1.50 -2.93
N MET A 85 -18.97 2.34 -1.95
CA MET A 85 -19.92 2.90 -0.99
C MET A 85 -20.81 4.00 -1.56
N ARG A 86 -20.38 4.72 -2.62
CA ARG A 86 -21.11 5.90 -3.15
C ARG A 86 -21.88 5.62 -4.43
N ASP A 87 -21.42 4.69 -5.27
CA ASP A 87 -21.96 4.48 -6.62
C ASP A 87 -22.31 3.01 -6.87
N ARG A 88 -23.62 2.71 -6.79
CA ARG A 88 -24.17 1.37 -7.05
C ARG A 88 -23.93 0.89 -8.49
N VAL A 89 -23.82 1.80 -9.45
CA VAL A 89 -23.61 1.46 -10.87
C VAL A 89 -22.16 1.04 -11.10
N LEU A 90 -21.20 1.76 -10.51
CA LEU A 90 -19.79 1.37 -10.56
C LEU A 90 -19.49 0.11 -9.74
N ASN A 91 -20.19 -0.10 -8.62
CA ASN A 91 -20.08 -1.32 -7.83
C ASN A 91 -20.39 -2.58 -8.66
N ASN A 92 -21.41 -2.54 -9.52
CA ASN A 92 -21.77 -3.67 -10.39
C ASN A 92 -20.74 -3.97 -11.49
N LYS A 93 -19.79 -3.07 -11.74
CA LYS A 93 -18.70 -3.27 -12.72
C LYS A 93 -17.43 -3.86 -12.12
N ILE A 94 -17.36 -3.98 -10.80
CA ILE A 94 -16.21 -4.54 -10.08
C ILE A 94 -16.40 -6.06 -9.95
N SER A 95 -15.36 -6.84 -10.26
CA SER A 95 -15.41 -8.31 -10.10
C SER A 95 -15.51 -8.70 -8.62
N ASN A 96 -16.07 -9.87 -8.33
CA ASN A 96 -16.21 -10.35 -6.95
C ASN A 96 -14.85 -10.49 -6.26
N GLU A 97 -13.83 -10.98 -6.97
CA GLU A 97 -12.47 -11.13 -6.45
C GLU A 97 -11.85 -9.78 -6.07
N THR A 98 -12.10 -8.75 -6.87
CA THR A 98 -11.66 -7.39 -6.58
C THR A 98 -12.39 -6.86 -5.35
N ARG A 99 -13.70 -7.07 -5.25
CA ARG A 99 -14.50 -6.66 -4.10
C ARG A 99 -14.03 -7.34 -2.81
N ASP A 100 -13.73 -8.64 -2.86
CA ASP A 100 -13.24 -9.40 -1.71
C ASP A 100 -11.85 -8.94 -1.28
N SER A 101 -10.97 -8.64 -2.25
CA SER A 101 -9.66 -8.04 -1.97
C SER A 101 -9.77 -6.67 -1.32
N VAL A 102 -10.69 -5.82 -1.81
CA VAL A 102 -10.99 -4.50 -1.22
C VAL A 102 -11.51 -4.66 0.21
N LYS A 103 -12.48 -5.55 0.43
CA LYS A 103 -13.03 -5.82 1.77
C LYS A 103 -11.98 -6.33 2.74
N SER A 104 -11.14 -7.27 2.31
CA SER A 104 -10.05 -7.83 3.14
C SER A 104 -9.04 -6.74 3.53
N PHE A 105 -8.62 -5.92 2.56
CA PHE A 105 -7.74 -4.79 2.80
C PHE A 105 -8.36 -3.79 3.78
N VAL A 106 -9.58 -3.32 3.50
CA VAL A 106 -10.26 -2.29 4.30
C VAL A 106 -10.56 -2.80 5.70
N GLY A 107 -10.98 -4.05 5.86
CA GLY A 107 -11.20 -4.66 7.17
C GLY A 107 -9.91 -4.70 7.99
N THR A 108 -8.78 -5.06 7.38
CA THR A 108 -7.47 -5.04 8.05
C THR A 108 -7.05 -3.61 8.41
N PHE A 109 -7.25 -2.65 7.50
CA PHE A 109 -6.95 -1.24 7.72
C PHE A 109 -7.75 -0.69 8.91
N ILE A 110 -9.07 -0.86 8.92
CA ILE A 110 -9.95 -0.40 9.99
C ILE A 110 -9.58 -1.06 11.32
N ASN A 111 -9.37 -2.39 11.33
CA ASN A 111 -9.00 -3.10 12.56
C ASN A 111 -7.67 -2.59 13.12
N HIS A 112 -6.68 -2.34 12.27
CA HIS A 112 -5.39 -1.83 12.70
C HIS A 112 -5.48 -0.39 13.23
N THR A 113 -6.22 0.49 12.54
CA THR A 113 -6.48 1.86 13.01
C THR A 113 -7.21 1.85 14.36
N ASN A 114 -8.24 1.01 14.53
CA ASN A 114 -9.01 0.94 15.77
C ASN A 114 -8.19 0.38 16.95
N THR A 115 -7.26 -0.55 16.71
CA THR A 115 -6.48 -1.19 17.78
C THR A 115 -5.20 -0.44 18.13
N GLN A 116 -4.50 0.13 17.14
CA GLN A 116 -3.19 0.76 17.33
C GLN A 116 -3.26 2.28 17.43
N CYS A 117 -4.35 2.89 16.97
CA CYS A 117 -4.48 4.34 16.89
C CYS A 117 -5.62 4.87 17.77
N CYS A 118 -6.24 3.99 18.54
CA CYS A 118 -7.34 4.24 19.45
C CYS A 118 -7.10 5.47 20.35
N GLU A 119 -5.93 5.52 21.01
CA GLU A 119 -5.55 6.60 21.94
C GLU A 119 -5.19 7.90 21.21
N GLU A 120 -4.72 7.81 19.97
CA GLU A 120 -4.27 8.97 19.18
C GLU A 120 -5.38 9.57 18.30
N THR A 121 -6.43 8.80 18.03
CA THR A 121 -7.51 9.19 17.11
C THR A 121 -8.91 9.18 17.72
N LEU A 122 -9.07 8.90 19.03
CA LEU A 122 -10.37 8.84 19.75
C LEU A 122 -11.44 7.93 19.10
N ALA A 123 -11.07 7.11 18.11
CA ALA A 123 -11.97 6.24 17.38
C ALA A 123 -11.99 4.83 17.98
N CYS A 124 -11.98 4.75 19.31
CA CYS A 124 -12.12 3.48 19.98
C CYS A 124 -13.55 2.97 19.82
N PRO A 125 -13.78 1.74 19.32
CA PRO A 125 -15.02 1.06 19.67
C PRO A 125 -15.01 0.97 21.20
N ASP A 126 -16.05 1.48 21.86
CA ASP A 126 -16.19 1.35 23.31
C ASP A 126 -15.86 -0.09 23.68
N SER A 127 -14.79 -0.30 24.46
CA SER A 127 -14.54 -1.57 25.14
C SER A 127 -15.62 -1.88 26.19
N ALA A 128 -16.74 -1.15 26.18
CA ALA A 128 -17.93 -1.32 26.98
C ALA A 128 -19.11 -1.73 26.09
N ASN A 129 -19.08 -2.94 25.52
CA ASN A 129 -20.23 -3.84 25.28
C ASN A 129 -19.88 -4.97 24.29
N VAL A 130 -18.82 -5.74 24.58
CA VAL A 130 -18.84 -7.16 24.22
C VAL A 130 -19.47 -7.86 25.42
N LYS A 131 -20.77 -8.10 25.32
CA LYS A 131 -21.51 -8.95 26.26
C LYS A 131 -21.76 -10.30 25.60
#